data_AF-A0A0C2WFN4-F1
#
_entry.id   AF-A0A0C2WFN4-F1
#
_cell.length_a   1.000
_cell.length_b   1.000
_cell.length_c   1.000
_cell.angle_alpha   90.00
_cell.angle_beta   90.00
_cell.angle_gamma   90.00
#
_symmetry.space_group_name_H-M   'P 1'
#
loop_
_entity.id
_entity.type
_entity.pdbx_description
1 polymer ?
#
loop_
_entity_poly.entity_id
_entity_poly.type
_entity_poly.pdbx_seq_one_letter_code
_entity_poly.pdbx_strand_id
1 'polypeptide(L)' 'LEKTGGFHYERWDDAPVHSIAAALFAKKEQIHFWDEIGYEHPPYTHCPQKEETWRQEKCTCALQTRSEVW' A
#
# COMPACT_ATOMS: atom_id res chain seq x y z
N LEU A 1 0.52 -21.25 -10.32
CA LEU A 1 -0.28 -20.24 -11.05
C LEU A 1 -0.05 -20.34 -12.55
N GLU A 2 1.20 -20.36 -13.02
CA GLU A 2 1.50 -20.51 -14.47
C GLU A 2 0.70 -21.60 -15.20
N LYS A 3 0.74 -22.85 -14.69
CA LYS A 3 0.05 -23.99 -15.31
C LYS A 3 -1.49 -23.85 -15.38
N THR A 4 -2.09 -22.98 -14.57
CA THR A 4 -3.55 -22.75 -14.61
C THR A 4 -3.93 -21.73 -15.69
N GLY A 5 -2.95 -21.01 -16.26
CA GLY A 5 -3.16 -20.04 -17.33
C GLY A 5 -3.87 -18.74 -16.91
N GLY A 6 -4.10 -18.51 -15.62
CA GLY A 6 -4.86 -17.36 -15.11
C GLY A 6 -4.24 -15.99 -15.41
N PHE A 7 -2.93 -15.93 -15.71
CA PHE A 7 -2.29 -14.70 -16.20
C PHE A 7 -2.71 -14.30 -17.62
N HIS A 8 -3.16 -15.26 -18.44
CA HIS A 8 -3.51 -15.04 -19.85
C HIS A 8 -5.01 -15.18 -20.13
N TYR A 9 -5.66 -16.15 -19.49
CA TYR A 9 -7.09 -16.42 -19.67
C TYR A 9 -7.97 -15.65 -18.68
N GLU A 10 -7.38 -15.13 -17.59
CA GLU A 10 -8.02 -14.21 -16.66
C GLU A 10 -7.21 -12.90 -16.60
N ARG A 11 -7.34 -12.16 -15.48
CA ARG A 11 -6.59 -10.93 -15.22
C ARG A 11 -5.91 -11.00 -13.85
N TRP A 12 -5.22 -12.10 -13.59
CA TRP A 12 -4.34 -12.18 -12.41
C TRP A 12 -3.14 -11.28 -12.65
N ASP A 13 -2.93 -10.36 -11.71
CA ASP A 13 -1.80 -9.43 -11.75
C ASP A 13 -0.79 -9.78 -10.64
N ASP A 14 0.38 -9.18 -10.70
CA ASP A 14 1.45 -9.44 -9.74
C ASP A 14 1.07 -9.00 -8.31
N ALA A 15 0.42 -7.84 -8.16
CA ALA A 15 0.04 -7.28 -6.86
C ALA A 15 -0.80 -8.25 -5.98
N PRO A 16 -1.93 -8.85 -6.45
CA PRO A 16 -2.66 -9.83 -5.66
C PRO A 16 -1.88 -11.14 -5.47
N VAL A 17 -1.07 -11.57 -6.44
CA VAL A 17 -0.25 -12.79 -6.32
C VAL A 17 0.82 -12.64 -5.25
N HIS A 18 1.56 -11.53 -5.24
CA HIS A 18 2.54 -11.21 -4.21
C HIS A 18 1.89 -11.07 -2.84
N SER A 19 0.73 -10.40 -2.76
CA SER A 19 0.01 -10.20 -1.51
C SER A 19 -0.45 -11.52 -0.87
N ILE A 20 -0.99 -12.44 -1.66
CA ILE A 20 -1.39 -13.78 -1.18
C ILE A 20 -0.16 -14.59 -0.75
N ALA A 21 0.92 -14.58 -1.54
CA ALA A 21 2.14 -15.30 -1.20
C ALA A 21 2.77 -14.76 0.11
N ALA A 22 2.87 -13.44 0.28
CA ALA A 22 3.38 -12.82 1.48
C ALA A 22 2.52 -13.17 2.70
N ALA A 23 1.19 -13.09 2.59
CA ALA A 23 0.27 -13.38 3.68
C ALA A 23 0.28 -14.86 4.13
N LEU A 24 0.55 -15.79 3.21
CA LEU A 24 0.55 -17.23 3.50
C LEU A 24 1.92 -17.77 3.92
N PHE A 25 3.01 -17.23 3.36
CA PHE A 25 4.34 -17.85 3.51
C PHE A 25 5.32 -17.04 4.37
N ALA A 26 5.12 -15.73 4.54
CA ALA A 26 5.92 -14.94 5.46
C ALA A 26 5.27 -14.94 6.86
N LYS A 27 6.10 -14.82 7.90
CA LYS A 27 5.58 -14.46 9.23
C LYS A 27 5.08 -13.02 9.18
N LYS A 28 4.01 -12.72 9.90
CA LYS A 28 3.42 -11.38 9.94
C LYS A 28 4.45 -10.30 10.25
N GLU A 29 5.37 -10.57 11.17
CA GLU A 29 6.39 -9.62 11.63
C GLU A 29 7.46 -9.31 10.56
N GLN A 30 7.50 -10.08 9.47
CA GLN A 30 8.39 -9.82 8.33
C GLN A 30 7.76 -8.85 7.31
N ILE A 31 6.49 -8.49 7.48
CA ILE A 31 5.78 -7.55 6.62
C ILE A 31 5.64 -6.23 7.37
N HIS A 32 6.23 -5.17 6.83
CA HIS A 32 6.18 -3.85 7.41
C HIS A 32 5.20 -2.96 6.63
N PHE A 33 4.49 -2.10 7.34
CA PHE A 33 3.70 -1.01 6.75
C PHE A 33 4.37 0.31 7.10
N TRP A 34 4.86 1.01 6.08
CA TRP A 34 5.57 2.29 6.21
C TRP A 34 4.58 3.45 6.35
N ASP A 35 4.12 3.71 7.56
CA ASP A 35 3.17 4.79 7.88
C ASP A 35 3.80 6.19 7.76
N GLU A 36 5.13 6.25 7.72
CA GLU A 36 5.95 7.46 7.68
C GLU A 36 6.33 7.93 6.26
N ILE A 37 6.09 7.12 5.22
CA ILE A 37 6.50 7.45 3.84
C ILE A 37 5.32 8.03 3.06
N GLY A 38 5.46 9.26 2.55
CA GLY A 38 4.52 9.80 1.56
C GLY A 38 4.69 9.14 0.20
N TYR A 39 3.60 8.62 -0.38
CA TYR A 39 3.61 7.99 -1.69
C TYR A 39 2.31 8.25 -2.46
N GLU A 40 2.43 8.45 -3.78
CA GLU A 40 1.29 8.65 -4.67
C GLU A 40 1.38 7.71 -5.86
N HIS A 41 0.29 7.00 -6.11
CA HIS A 41 0.02 6.28 -7.34
C HIS A 41 -1.44 6.50 -7.70
N PRO A 42 -1.75 7.30 -8.74
CA PRO A 42 -3.12 7.70 -9.04
C PRO A 42 -4.10 6.52 -9.08
N PRO A 43 -5.31 6.65 -8.52
CA PRO A 43 -5.87 7.82 -7.83
C PRO A 43 -5.56 7.87 -6.32
N TYR A 44 -4.62 7.06 -5.83
CA TYR A 44 -4.38 6.87 -4.41
C TYR A 44 -3.14 7.63 -3.92
N THR A 45 -3.26 8.19 -2.73
CA THR A 45 -2.18 8.84 -2.00
C THR A 45 -2.11 8.27 -0.60
N HIS A 46 -0.95 7.73 -0.23
CA HIS A 46 -0.62 7.47 1.17
C HIS A 46 0.11 8.70 1.70
N CYS A 47 -0.50 9.38 2.68
CA CYS A 47 0.05 10.56 3.32
C CYS A 47 0.32 10.25 4.80
N PRO A 48 1.54 10.50 5.33
CA PRO A 48 1.85 10.31 6.74
C PRO A 48 0.93 11.17 7.62
N GLN A 49 0.26 10.54 8.58
CA GLN A 49 -0.80 11.20 9.37
C GLN A 49 -0.29 11.83 10.67
N LYS A 50 0.91 11.44 11.13
CA LYS A 50 1.52 12.04 12.33
C LYS A 50 2.03 13.43 11.98
N GLU A 51 1.44 14.46 12.58
CA GLU A 51 1.76 15.86 12.32
C GLU A 51 3.26 16.16 12.50
N GLU A 52 3.89 15.54 13.50
CA GLU A 52 5.33 15.63 13.73
C GLU A 52 6.13 15.13 12.51
N THR A 53 5.89 13.88 12.09
CA THR A 53 6.55 13.26 10.93
C THR A 53 6.26 14.03 9.65
N TRP A 54 5.01 14.41 9.41
CA TRP A 54 4.61 15.17 8.22
C TRP A 54 5.37 16.49 8.10
N ARG A 55 5.53 17.22 9.23
CA ARG A 55 6.28 18.49 9.27
C ARG A 55 7.78 18.28 9.14
N GLN A 56 8.33 17.28 9.83
CA GLN A 56 9.76 16.97 9.82
C GLN A 56 10.24 16.55 8.43
N GLU A 57 9.51 15.63 7.80
CA GLU A 57 9.81 15.10 6.46
C GLU A 57 9.28 15.98 5.32
N LYS A 58 8.66 17.13 5.65
CA LYS A 58 8.17 18.14 4.70
C LYS A 58 7.25 17.56 3.62
N CYS A 59 6.29 16.75 4.04
CA CYS A 59 5.33 16.15 3.13
C CYS A 59 4.53 17.21 2.36
N THR A 60 4.17 16.90 1.10
CA THR A 60 3.42 17.80 0.20
C THR A 60 1.93 17.45 0.09
N CYS A 61 1.56 16.25 0.51
CA CYS A 61 0.18 15.78 0.53
C CYS A 61 -0.63 16.46 1.65
N ALA A 62 -1.94 16.59 1.43
CA ALA A 62 -2.84 17.13 2.45
C ALA A 62 -2.94 16.16 3.63
N LEU A 63 -2.71 16.67 4.85
CA LEU A 63 -3.04 15.93 6.07
C LEU A 63 -4.55 15.67 6.09
N GLN A 64 -4.93 14.39 6.04
CA GLN A 64 -6.33 14.00 6.12
C GLN A 64 -6.75 14.03 7.59
N THR A 65 -7.28 15.17 8.04
CA THR A 65 -7.99 15.20 9.31
C THR A 65 -9.24 14.34 9.17
N ARG A 66 -9.45 13.41 10.11
CA ARG A 66 -10.48 12.35 10.09
C ARG A 66 -11.94 12.85 10.07
N SER A 67 -12.19 14.12 9.76
CA SER A 67 -13.51 14.77 9.73
C SER A 67 -14.12 14.91 8.34
N GLU A 68 -13.42 14.59 7.26
CA GLU A 68 -13.96 14.76 5.90
C GLU A 68 -13.64 13.55 5.01
N VAL A 69 -14.34 12.43 5.21
CA VAL A 69 -14.49 11.41 4.15
C VAL A 69 -15.90 10.80 4.24
N TRP A 70 -16.72 11.11 3.24
CA TRP A 70 -17.50 10.10 2.53
C TRP A 70 -16.79 9.84 1.20
#